data_AF-A0A350ZY65-F1
#
_entry.id   AF-A0A350ZY65-F1
#
_cell.length_a   1.000
_cell.length_b   1.000
_cell.length_c   1.000
_cell.angle_alpha   90.00
_cell.angle_beta   90.00
_cell.angle_gamma   90.00
#
_symmetry.space_group_name_H-M   'P 1'
#
loop_
_entity.id
_entity.type
_entity.pdbx_description
1 polymer ?
#
loop_
_entity_poly.entity_id
_entity_poly.type
_entity_poly.pdbx_seq_one_letter_code
_entity_poly.pdbx_strand_id
1 'polypeptide(L)'
;RYDLILSPTTAALPPKLGELSLDQPFEDFARRAVLASAFTSMFNMTGLPAMSVPLHWSAEGLPIGVQFAAPYGGEARLIALAAQLEKAAPWADRRPPRLA
;
A
#
# COMPACT_ATOMS: atom_id res chain seq x y z
N ARG A 1 -4.01 23.29 -7.29
CA ARG A 1 -2.96 23.13 -6.26
C ARG A 1 -3.47 22.07 -5.28
N TYR A 2 -2.67 21.07 -4.95
CA TYR A 2 -3.08 19.95 -4.11
C TYR A 2 -2.11 19.78 -2.93
N ASP A 3 -2.63 19.33 -1.79
CA ASP A 3 -1.86 19.10 -0.56
C ASP A 3 -1.35 17.67 -0.43
N LEU A 4 -2.07 16.73 -1.03
CA LEU A 4 -1.80 15.29 -1.01
C LEU A 4 -2.24 14.64 -2.32
N ILE A 5 -1.59 13.53 -2.67
CA ILE A 5 -2.04 12.58 -3.69
C ILE A 5 -2.57 11.34 -2.96
N LEU A 6 -3.72 10.84 -3.38
CA LEU A 6 -4.37 9.64 -2.85
C LEU A 6 -4.41 8.55 -3.93
N SER A 7 -4.00 7.33 -3.57
CA SER A 7 -4.13 6.14 -4.42
C SER A 7 -4.28 4.88 -3.55
N PRO A 8 -4.67 3.73 -4.12
CA PRO A 8 -4.33 2.45 -3.52
C PRO A 8 -2.81 2.33 -3.38
N THR A 9 -2.34 1.54 -2.40
CA THR A 9 -0.90 1.26 -2.26
C THR A 9 -0.41 0.28 -3.33
N THR A 10 -1.19 -0.77 -3.62
CA THR A 10 -0.92 -1.76 -4.66
C THR A 10 -2.05 -1.76 -5.71
N ALA A 11 -1.76 -2.20 -6.93
CA ALA A 11 -2.74 -2.27 -8.02
C ALA A 11 -3.60 -3.55 -7.98
N ALA A 12 -3.29 -4.49 -7.08
CA ALA A 12 -4.04 -5.72 -6.88
C ALA A 12 -3.97 -6.18 -5.42
N LEU A 13 -4.81 -7.14 -5.06
CA LEU A 13 -4.72 -7.88 -3.81
C LEU A 13 -3.37 -8.63 -3.69
N PRO A 14 -2.96 -9.04 -2.48
CA PRO A 14 -1.78 -9.88 -2.30
C PRO A 14 -1.80 -11.10 -3.25
N PRO A 15 -0.71 -11.35 -3.99
CA PRO A 15 -0.64 -12.48 -4.90
C PRO A 15 -0.69 -13.79 -4.12
N LYS A 16 -1.15 -14.86 -4.78
CA LYS A 16 -1.10 -16.21 -4.21
C LYS A 16 0.35 -16.68 -4.15
N LEU A 17 0.61 -17.63 -3.24
CA LEU A 17 1.90 -18.30 -3.18
C LEU A 17 2.26 -18.91 -4.54
N GLY A 18 3.49 -18.69 -4.98
CA GLY A 18 4.01 -19.14 -6.27
C GLY A 18 3.85 -18.14 -7.42
N GLU A 19 2.92 -17.18 -7.37
CA GLU A 19 2.71 -16.23 -8.49
C GLU A 19 3.89 -15.29 -8.74
N LEU A 20 4.72 -15.06 -7.72
CA LEU A 20 5.97 -14.29 -7.80
C LEU A 20 7.22 -15.18 -7.81
N SER A 21 7.09 -16.45 -8.17
CA SER A 21 8.25 -17.34 -8.28
C SER A 21 9.23 -16.86 -9.36
N LEU A 22 10.50 -17.27 -9.22
CA LEU A 22 11.57 -16.97 -10.17
C LEU A 22 11.90 -18.16 -11.10
N ASP A 23 11.21 -19.29 -10.93
CA ASP A 23 11.31 -20.49 -11.79
C ASP A 23 10.36 -20.46 -13.01
N GLN A 24 9.82 -19.29 -13.32
CA GLN A 24 8.90 -19.03 -14.43
C GLN A 24 9.53 -18.04 -15.44
N PRO A 25 8.98 -17.91 -16.66
CA PRO A 25 9.41 -16.89 -17.59
C PRO A 25 9.39 -15.49 -16.96
N PHE A 26 10.42 -14.69 -17.26
CA PHE A 26 10.58 -13.36 -16.66
C PHE A 26 9.36 -12.46 -16.88
N GLU A 27 8.72 -12.52 -18.05
CA GLU A 27 7.55 -11.71 -18.37
C GLU A 27 6.33 -12.03 -17.47
N ASP A 28 6.16 -13.30 -17.10
CA ASP A 28 5.07 -13.72 -16.21
C ASP A 28 5.30 -13.18 -14.80
N PHE A 29 6.54 -13.30 -14.31
CA PHE A 29 6.97 -12.68 -13.05
C PHE A 29 6.78 -11.15 -13.08
N ALA A 30 7.32 -10.48 -14.10
CA ALA A 30 7.34 -9.03 -14.20
C ALA A 30 5.91 -8.46 -14.23
N ARG A 31 5.00 -9.11 -14.96
CA ARG A 31 3.59 -8.75 -15.03
C ARG A 31 2.89 -8.84 -13.68
N ARG A 32 3.32 -9.71 -12.77
CA ARG A 32 2.76 -9.81 -11.41
C ARG A 32 3.46 -8.87 -10.45
N ALA A 33 4.79 -8.80 -10.52
CA ALA A 33 5.59 -7.94 -9.66
C ALA A 33 5.23 -6.45 -9.82
N VAL A 34 4.95 -5.99 -11.05
CA VAL A 34 4.59 -4.58 -11.31
C VAL A 34 3.32 -4.15 -10.57
N LEU A 35 2.38 -5.07 -10.31
CA LEU A 35 1.14 -4.75 -9.59
C LEU A 35 1.41 -4.38 -8.12
N ALA A 36 2.51 -4.85 -7.54
CA ALA A 36 2.90 -4.51 -6.18
C ALA A 36 3.55 -3.11 -6.06
N SER A 37 4.08 -2.57 -7.17
CA SER A 37 4.84 -1.30 -7.16
C SER A 37 4.31 -0.21 -8.08
N ALA A 38 3.20 -0.47 -8.78
CA ALA A 38 2.61 0.43 -9.77
C ALA A 38 2.39 1.86 -9.25
N PHE A 39 1.95 2.01 -7.99
CA PHE A 39 1.71 3.31 -7.38
C PHE A 39 2.85 3.80 -6.48
N THR A 40 3.64 2.90 -5.91
CA THR A 40 4.72 3.25 -4.97
C THR A 40 6.02 3.66 -5.66
N SER A 41 6.31 3.11 -6.83
CA SER A 41 7.55 3.37 -7.58
C SER A 41 7.74 4.86 -7.92
N MET A 42 6.67 5.57 -8.27
CA MET A 42 6.70 7.01 -8.55
C MET A 42 7.29 7.83 -7.39
N PHE A 43 6.98 7.47 -6.15
CA PHE A 43 7.46 8.20 -4.96
C PHE A 43 8.91 7.88 -4.61
N ASN A 44 9.41 6.70 -5.00
CA ASN A 44 10.85 6.41 -4.95
C ASN A 44 11.61 7.26 -5.97
N MET A 45 11.10 7.36 -7.20
CA MET A 45 11.75 8.13 -8.28
C MET A 45 11.78 9.64 -8.01
N THR A 46 10.73 10.17 -7.40
CA THR A 46 10.61 11.60 -7.10
C THR A 46 11.21 11.99 -5.74
N GLY A 47 11.45 11.03 -4.85
CA GLY A 47 11.86 11.28 -3.47
C GLY A 47 10.79 11.96 -2.61
N LEU A 48 9.54 12.01 -3.07
CA LEU A 48 8.44 12.58 -2.30
C LEU A 48 8.04 11.65 -1.16
N PRO A 49 7.74 12.18 0.04
CA PRO A 49 7.31 11.35 1.15
C PRO A 49 5.93 10.75 0.86
N ALA A 50 5.77 9.47 1.16
CA ALA A 50 4.52 8.75 1.06
C ALA A 50 4.34 7.77 2.23
N MET A 51 3.09 7.54 2.62
CA MET A 51 2.71 6.57 3.66
C MET A 51 1.58 5.66 3.16
N SER A 52 1.45 4.48 3.76
CA SER A 52 0.34 3.55 3.52
C SER A 52 -0.33 3.21 4.85
N VAL A 53 -1.67 3.29 4.91
CA VAL A 53 -2.49 2.90 6.08
C VAL A 53 -3.56 1.87 5.69
N PRO A 54 -3.89 0.89 6.57
CA PRO A 54 -4.82 -0.18 6.24
C PRO A 54 -6.27 0.25 6.53
N LEU A 55 -6.90 0.95 5.59
CA LEU A 55 -8.28 1.45 5.75
C LEU A 55 -9.34 0.49 5.22
N HIS A 56 -8.96 -0.59 4.54
CA HIS A 56 -9.91 -1.49 3.89
C HIS A 56 -9.45 -2.94 3.88
N TRP A 57 -10.40 -3.85 3.69
CA TRP A 57 -10.20 -5.30 3.59
C TRP A 57 -11.06 -5.84 2.46
N SER A 58 -10.55 -6.84 1.74
CA SER A 58 -11.33 -7.56 0.73
C SER A 58 -12.44 -8.39 1.38
N ALA A 59 -13.36 -8.93 0.56
CA ALA A 59 -14.41 -9.83 1.02
C ALA A 59 -13.84 -11.09 1.70
N GLU A 60 -12.64 -11.53 1.30
CA GLU A 60 -11.89 -12.66 1.82
C GLU A 60 -11.02 -12.29 3.05
N GLY A 61 -11.10 -11.03 3.51
CA GLY A 61 -10.36 -10.56 4.68
C GLY A 61 -8.89 -10.22 4.43
N LEU A 62 -8.47 -10.05 3.18
CA LEU A 62 -7.11 -9.57 2.87
C LEU A 62 -7.01 -8.05 3.07
N PRO A 63 -5.95 -7.53 3.72
CA PRO A 63 -5.80 -6.09 3.93
C PRO A 63 -5.52 -5.35 2.62
N ILE A 64 -6.10 -4.15 2.47
CA ILE A 64 -5.91 -3.25 1.33
C ILE A 64 -5.35 -1.92 1.87
N GLY A 65 -4.16 -1.57 1.40
CA GLY A 65 -3.48 -0.33 1.77
C GLY A 65 -4.01 0.88 0.99
N VAL A 66 -4.15 1.99 1.68
CA VAL A 66 -4.43 3.31 1.09
C VAL A 66 -3.20 4.18 1.24
N GLN A 67 -2.69 4.67 0.11
CA GLN A 67 -1.48 5.46 0.02
C GLN A 67 -1.77 6.95 -0.06
N PHE A 68 -1.02 7.72 0.72
CA PHE A 68 -1.01 9.18 0.66
C PHE A 68 0.42 9.65 0.42
N ALA A 69 0.60 10.57 -0.52
CA ALA A 69 1.88 11.23 -0.76
C ALA A 69 1.77 12.74 -0.62
N ALA A 70 2.80 13.35 -0.06
CA ALA A 70 2.86 14.78 0.19
C ALA A 70 4.00 15.44 -0.62
N PRO A 71 3.99 16.78 -0.76
CA PRO A 71 5.17 17.51 -1.21
C PRO A 71 6.41 17.23 -0.36
N TYR A 72 7.59 17.55 -0.89
CA TYR A 72 8.87 17.39 -0.20
C TYR A 72 8.84 18.06 1.19
N GLY A 73 9.29 17.34 2.23
CA GLY A 73 9.22 17.79 3.64
C GLY A 73 7.82 17.68 4.29
N GLY A 74 6.87 17.02 3.62
CA GLY A 74 5.48 16.88 4.07
C GLY A 74 5.20 15.76 5.09
N GLU A 75 6.22 15.12 5.67
CA GLU A 75 6.09 13.96 6.56
C GLU A 75 5.22 14.26 7.80
N ALA A 76 5.37 15.44 8.40
CA ALA A 76 4.57 15.85 9.55
C ALA A 76 3.07 15.87 9.22
N ARG A 77 2.70 16.28 8.00
CA ARG A 77 1.31 16.27 7.52
C ARG A 77 0.81 14.85 7.31
N LEU A 78 1.64 13.97 6.73
CA LEU A 78 1.30 12.56 6.56
C LEU A 78 1.05 11.89 7.91
N ILE A 79 1.95 12.05 8.88
CA ILE A 79 1.80 11.47 10.23
C ILE A 79 0.56 12.03 10.94
N ALA A 80 0.30 13.35 10.84
CA ALA A 80 -0.90 13.95 11.40
C ALA A 80 -2.19 13.38 10.77
N LEU A 81 -2.19 13.19 9.44
CA LEU A 81 -3.31 12.55 8.74
C LEU A 81 -3.49 11.09 9.16
N ALA A 82 -2.40 10.31 9.27
CA ALA A 82 -2.47 8.93 9.74
C ALA A 82 -3.12 8.84 11.13
N ALA A 83 -2.76 9.73 12.06
CA ALA A 83 -3.34 9.77 13.40
C ALA A 83 -4.84 10.13 13.39
N GLN A 84 -5.29 10.97 12.45
CA GLN A 84 -6.71 11.26 12.27
C GLN A 84 -7.47 10.07 11.69
N LEU A 85 -6.90 9.43 10.67
CA LEU A 85 -7.46 8.24 10.03
C LEU A 85 -7.55 7.06 11.01
N GLU A 86 -6.55 6.87 11.86
CA GLU A 86 -6.54 5.81 12.88
C GLU A 86 -7.66 6.00 13.91
N LYS A 87 -7.98 7.24 14.28
CA LYS A 87 -9.12 7.54 15.16
C LYS A 87 -10.46 7.35 14.46
N ALA A 88 -10.55 7.72 13.18
CA ALA A 88 -11.78 7.66 12.40
C ALA A 88 -12.14 6.24 11.94
N ALA A 89 -11.14 5.42 11.63
CA ALA A 89 -11.28 4.04 11.17
C ALA A 89 -10.21 3.16 11.84
N PRO A 90 -10.39 2.78 13.12
CA PRO A 90 -9.37 2.03 13.86
C PRO A 90 -9.05 0.67 13.25
N TRP A 91 -7.77 0.35 13.13
CA TRP A 91 -7.27 -0.94 12.61
C TRP A 91 -6.44 -1.75 13.63
N ALA A 92 -6.15 -1.20 14.81
CA ALA A 92 -5.27 -1.82 15.79
C ALA A 92 -5.72 -3.22 16.27
N ASP A 93 -7.04 -3.47 16.27
CA ASP A 93 -7.62 -4.75 16.67
C ASP A 93 -7.75 -5.76 15.51
N ARG A 94 -7.44 -5.36 14.27
CA ARG A 94 -7.47 -6.23 13.09
C ARG A 94 -6.19 -7.05 13.04
N ARG A 95 -6.23 -8.24 13.64
CA ARG A 95 -5.10 -9.18 13.71
C ARG A 95 -5.29 -10.36 12.76
N PRO A 96 -4.23 -10.86 12.11
CA PRO A 96 -4.32 -12.09 11.34
C PRO A 96 -4.63 -13.28 12.28
N PRO A 97 -5.26 -14.36 11.75
CA PRO A 97 -5.41 -15.59 12.51
C PRO A 97 -4.05 -16.12 12.94
N ARG A 98 -3.96 -16.68 14.15
CA ARG A 98 -2.73 -17.35 14.60
C ARG A 98 -2.55 -18.59 13.75
N LEU A 99 -1.33 -18.80 13.23
CA LEU A 99 -0.94 -20.07 12.65
C LEU A 99 -0.99 -21.11 13.79
N ALA A 100 -1.77 -22.17 13.59
CA ALA A 100 -1.88 -23.28 14.53
C ALA A 100 -0.65 -24.18 14.46
#